data_AF-A0AAP0DRJ5-F1
#
_entry.id   AF-A0AAP0DRJ5-F1
#
_cell.length_a   1.000
_cell.length_b   1.000
_cell.length_c   1.000
_cell.angle_alpha   90.00
_cell.angle_beta   90.00
_cell.angle_gamma   90.00
#
_symmetry.space_group_name_H-M   'P 1'
#
loop_
_entity.id
_entity.type
_entity.pdbx_description
1 polymer ?
#
loop_
_entity_poly.entity_id
_entity_poly.type
_entity_poly.pdbx_seq_one_letter_code
_entity_poly.pdbx_strand_id
1 'polypeptide(L)'
;MGFEENKEGEKSGFEESGDEKENHGNMKRVESESSLYETEDDGEDAEGNEIELGPQCTLKEQFEKDKDDESLRKWKEQLLGNVDINNVGGLHFNGTDQSYNSNHLEPDVKILSLSIVSPGRFDIILPIPENGKPEGRWFTLKEGCHYNLNFSFQVSHNIVAGLKYTNSVWKTGVRVYNIKEMLGTFSPQLEPYTYETPEETTPSGYFARGSYSAKSKFVDDDNKCYLEISYSFDIRKDWANAE
;
A
#
# COMPACT_ATOMS: atom_id res chain seq x y z
N MET A 1 -41.32 -67.01 -11.75
CA MET A 1 -41.13 -67.38 -10.34
C MET A 1 -40.04 -66.47 -9.78
N GLY A 2 -40.22 -65.61 -8.79
CA GLY A 2 -41.36 -65.19 -7.97
C GLY A 2 -41.51 -63.66 -8.00
N PHE A 3 -42.72 -63.12 -7.85
CA PHE A 3 -43.32 -62.67 -6.58
C PHE A 3 -42.61 -61.41 -6.07
N GLU A 4 -43.23 -60.27 -5.76
CA GLU A 4 -44.61 -59.77 -5.64
C GLU A 4 -44.43 -58.23 -5.52
N GLU A 5 -45.23 -57.39 -6.18
CA GLU A 5 -46.35 -56.63 -5.58
C GLU A 5 -45.98 -55.96 -4.25
N ASN A 6 -46.13 -54.65 -4.00
CA ASN A 6 -47.26 -53.73 -4.19
C ASN A 6 -46.79 -52.45 -3.41
N LYS A 7 -47.26 -51.20 -3.55
CA LYS A 7 -48.62 -50.69 -3.79
C LYS A 7 -48.57 -49.15 -3.84
N GLU A 8 -49.44 -48.59 -4.69
CA GLU A 8 -50.34 -47.42 -4.49
C GLU A 8 -49.78 -46.06 -4.03
N GLY A 9 -50.20 -44.90 -4.54
CA GLY A 9 -51.32 -44.54 -5.44
C GLY A 9 -51.04 -43.16 -6.07
N GLU A 10 -51.47 -42.90 -7.31
CA GLU A 10 -52.75 -42.24 -7.67
C GLU A 10 -52.92 -40.82 -7.11
N LYS A 11 -53.50 -39.82 -7.79
CA LYS A 11 -53.79 -39.46 -9.19
C LYS A 11 -54.53 -38.10 -9.07
N SER A 12 -54.66 -37.39 -10.20
CA SER A 12 -55.50 -36.20 -10.44
C SER A 12 -54.96 -34.87 -9.90
N GLY A 13 -55.07 -33.73 -10.58
CA GLY A 13 -55.83 -33.40 -11.79
C GLY A 13 -55.26 -32.14 -12.44
N PHE A 14 -55.78 -31.87 -13.62
CA PHE A 14 -55.31 -31.01 -14.71
C PHE A 14 -55.57 -29.51 -14.47
N GLU A 15 -55.16 -28.69 -15.46
CA GLU A 15 -55.43 -27.25 -15.69
C GLU A 15 -54.36 -26.28 -15.13
N GLU A 16 -53.87 -25.24 -15.82
CA GLU A 16 -53.94 -24.77 -17.21
C GLU A 16 -52.98 -23.55 -17.29
N SER A 17 -52.35 -23.34 -18.45
CA SER A 17 -51.86 -22.04 -18.96
C SER A 17 -50.65 -21.32 -18.31
N GLY A 18 -49.76 -20.82 -19.19
CA GLY A 18 -49.00 -19.59 -18.96
C GLY A 18 -47.48 -19.74 -18.89
N ASP A 19 -46.82 -19.96 -20.03
CA ASP A 19 -45.37 -19.82 -20.19
C ASP A 19 -44.93 -18.35 -20.03
N GLU A 20 -44.31 -18.00 -18.90
CA GLU A 20 -43.57 -16.75 -18.73
C GLU A 20 -42.14 -17.01 -18.22
N LYS A 21 -41.23 -17.16 -19.19
CA LYS A 21 -39.81 -16.73 -19.22
C LYS A 21 -39.05 -16.60 -17.90
N GLU A 22 -38.26 -17.62 -17.57
CA GLU A 22 -37.05 -17.44 -16.74
C GLU A 22 -35.78 -17.46 -17.62
N ASN A 23 -35.06 -16.35 -17.59
CA ASN A 23 -33.83 -16.12 -18.33
C ASN A 23 -32.66 -16.75 -17.55
N HIS A 24 -32.21 -17.93 -17.96
CA HIS A 24 -31.00 -18.57 -17.42
C HIS A 24 -29.75 -17.77 -17.83
N GLY A 25 -29.33 -16.84 -16.97
CA GLY A 25 -28.03 -16.18 -17.02
C GLY A 25 -26.93 -17.12 -16.54
N ASN A 26 -26.09 -17.54 -17.48
CA ASN A 26 -24.94 -18.44 -17.33
C ASN A 26 -23.94 -17.95 -16.25
N MET A 27 -23.97 -18.55 -15.04
CA MET A 27 -22.92 -18.33 -14.02
C MET A 27 -21.65 -19.07 -14.42
N LYS A 28 -20.74 -18.39 -15.12
CA LYS A 28 -19.38 -18.87 -15.37
C LYS A 28 -18.55 -18.61 -14.10
N ARG A 29 -18.22 -19.68 -13.36
CA ARG A 29 -17.26 -19.63 -12.25
C ARG A 29 -15.92 -19.14 -12.80
N VAL A 30 -15.41 -18.04 -12.25
CA VAL A 30 -14.04 -17.57 -12.50
C VAL A 30 -13.15 -18.28 -11.49
N GLU A 31 -12.30 -19.17 -11.97
CA GLU A 31 -11.24 -19.79 -11.16
C GLU A 31 -10.17 -18.73 -10.84
N SER A 32 -9.70 -18.71 -9.60
CA SER A 32 -8.60 -17.85 -9.18
C SER A 32 -7.28 -18.46 -9.68
N GLU A 33 -6.65 -17.83 -10.66
CA GLU A 33 -5.34 -18.26 -11.13
C GLU A 33 -4.23 -17.79 -10.18
N SER A 34 -3.39 -18.76 -9.83
CA SER A 34 -2.19 -18.66 -9.02
C SER A 34 -1.15 -17.73 -9.62
N SER A 35 -0.53 -16.91 -8.78
CA SER A 35 0.55 -15.98 -9.12
C SER A 35 1.75 -16.68 -9.78
N LEU A 36 2.00 -16.34 -11.04
CA LEU A 36 3.25 -16.61 -11.75
C LEU A 36 4.00 -15.27 -11.92
N TYR A 37 5.28 -15.27 -11.54
CA TYR A 37 6.17 -14.12 -11.64
C TYR A 37 6.57 -13.92 -13.11
N GLU A 38 5.99 -12.92 -13.77
CA GLU A 38 6.45 -12.45 -15.08
C GLU A 38 7.31 -11.20 -14.91
N THR A 39 8.56 -11.28 -15.38
CA THR A 39 9.46 -10.14 -15.52
C THR A 39 9.35 -9.58 -16.92
N GLU A 40 8.43 -8.64 -17.18
CA GLU A 40 8.55 -7.73 -18.33
C GLU A 40 8.05 -6.31 -17.99
N ASP A 41 8.83 -5.36 -18.49
CA ASP A 41 8.48 -4.01 -18.91
C ASP A 41 8.18 -2.91 -17.86
N ASP A 42 8.72 -1.72 -18.12
CA ASP A 42 8.26 -0.44 -17.57
C ASP A 42 7.13 0.09 -18.49
N GLY A 43 6.16 -0.78 -18.76
CA GLY A 43 4.88 -0.43 -19.35
C GLY A 43 3.93 0.01 -18.24
N GLU A 44 3.14 1.02 -18.56
CA GLU A 44 2.12 1.64 -17.74
C GLU A 44 1.34 0.63 -16.87
N ASP A 45 0.99 1.05 -15.65
CA ASP A 45 0.05 0.33 -14.81
C ASP A 45 -1.08 -0.23 -15.68
N ALA A 46 -1.29 -1.54 -15.62
CA ALA A 46 -2.26 -2.27 -16.42
C ALA A 46 -3.49 -1.40 -16.69
N GLU A 47 -3.65 -1.02 -17.97
CA GLU A 47 -4.48 0.05 -18.53
C GLU A 47 -6.01 -0.17 -18.37
N GLY A 48 -6.44 -0.84 -17.30
CA GLY A 48 -7.77 -1.42 -17.18
C GLY A 48 -8.56 -1.08 -15.91
N ASN A 49 -7.98 -0.45 -14.89
CA ASN A 49 -8.69 -0.11 -13.64
C ASN A 49 -8.21 1.23 -13.04
N GLU A 50 -8.08 2.28 -13.83
CA GLU A 50 -7.83 3.62 -13.26
C GLU A 50 -9.07 4.05 -12.47
N ILE A 51 -8.90 4.26 -11.16
CA ILE A 51 -9.98 4.70 -10.28
C ILE A 51 -10.26 6.16 -10.59
N GLU A 52 -11.50 6.49 -10.97
CA GLU A 52 -11.92 7.88 -11.11
C GLU A 52 -11.94 8.54 -9.73
N LEU A 53 -10.98 9.44 -9.48
CA LEU A 53 -10.90 10.17 -8.22
C LEU A 53 -11.98 11.25 -8.13
N GLY A 54 -12.51 11.42 -6.92
CA GLY A 54 -13.43 12.51 -6.61
C GLY A 54 -12.72 13.87 -6.57
N PRO A 55 -13.48 14.99 -6.56
CA PRO A 55 -12.88 16.31 -6.44
C PRO A 55 -12.11 16.45 -5.12
N GLN A 56 -10.90 17.00 -5.20
CA GLN A 56 -10.12 17.33 -4.02
C GLN A 56 -10.86 18.36 -3.15
N CYS A 57 -10.81 18.16 -1.84
CA CYS A 57 -11.31 19.12 -0.86
C CYS A 57 -10.35 19.22 0.31
N THR A 58 -10.31 20.40 0.92
CA THR A 58 -9.53 20.61 2.14
C THR A 58 -10.21 19.91 3.31
N LEU A 59 -9.43 19.44 4.29
CA LEU A 59 -9.96 18.95 5.56
C LEU A 59 -10.99 19.92 6.17
N LYS A 60 -10.68 21.22 6.17
CA LYS A 60 -11.58 22.25 6.72
C LYS A 60 -12.93 22.30 6.02
N GLU A 61 -12.95 22.30 4.68
CA GLU A 61 -14.20 22.27 3.92
C GLU A 61 -15.00 21.01 4.22
N GLN A 62 -14.31 19.88 4.40
CA GLN A 62 -14.96 18.63 4.76
C GLN A 62 -15.63 18.74 6.13
N PHE A 63 -14.97 19.30 7.14
CA PHE A 63 -15.57 19.51 8.46
C PHE A 63 -16.72 20.54 8.46
N GLU A 64 -16.58 21.63 7.70
CA GLU A 64 -17.60 22.69 7.63
C GLU A 64 -18.90 22.20 6.96
N LYS A 65 -18.80 21.36 5.91
CA LYS A 65 -19.97 20.81 5.20
C LYS A 65 -20.90 20.01 6.11
N ASP A 66 -20.34 19.27 7.07
CA ASP A 66 -21.09 18.32 7.89
C ASP A 66 -21.18 18.77 9.37
N LYS A 67 -20.98 20.06 9.64
CA LYS A 67 -20.96 20.61 11.01
C LYS A 67 -22.26 20.41 11.78
N ASP A 68 -23.39 20.44 11.06
CA ASP A 68 -24.74 20.34 11.59
C ASP A 68 -25.22 18.88 11.70
N ASP A 69 -24.44 17.91 11.18
CA ASP A 69 -24.74 16.48 11.26
C ASP A 69 -23.91 15.81 12.37
N GLU A 70 -24.56 15.48 13.48
CA GLU A 70 -23.90 14.84 14.62
C GLU A 70 -23.31 13.46 14.26
N SER A 71 -23.97 12.70 13.38
CA SER A 71 -23.54 11.35 13.02
C SER A 71 -22.26 11.39 12.17
N LEU A 72 -22.21 12.27 11.18
CA LEU A 72 -21.03 12.46 10.34
C LEU A 72 -19.87 13.06 11.11
N ARG A 73 -20.13 13.97 12.07
CA ARG A 73 -19.09 14.53 12.93
C ARG A 73 -18.43 13.46 13.80
N LYS A 74 -19.22 12.60 14.44
CA LYS A 74 -18.69 11.47 15.24
C LYS A 74 -17.93 10.46 14.39
N TRP A 75 -18.43 10.17 13.18
CA TRP A 75 -17.76 9.27 12.25
C TRP A 75 -16.39 9.81 11.81
N LYS A 76 -16.29 11.11 11.50
CA LYS A 76 -15.01 11.75 11.16
C LYS A 76 -14.03 11.77 12.32
N GLU A 77 -14.50 12.07 13.53
CA GLU A 77 -13.68 12.02 14.74
C GLU A 77 -13.12 10.61 14.97
N GLN A 78 -13.90 9.56 14.69
CA GLN A 78 -13.42 8.18 14.78
C GLN A 78 -12.35 7.83 13.73
N LEU A 79 -12.45 8.37 12.52
CA LEU A 79 -11.50 8.09 11.43
C LEU A 79 -10.22 8.90 11.51
N LEU A 80 -10.36 10.20 11.74
CA LEU A 80 -9.26 11.15 11.69
C LEU A 80 -8.60 11.30 13.08
N GLY A 81 -9.29 10.89 14.14
CA GLY A 81 -8.90 11.19 15.51
C GLY A 81 -9.14 12.65 15.86
N ASN A 82 -8.45 13.14 16.89
CA ASN A 82 -8.50 14.53 17.31
C ASN A 82 -7.56 15.40 16.45
N VAL A 83 -7.80 15.45 15.15
CA VAL A 83 -7.07 16.38 14.26
C VAL A 83 -7.43 17.80 14.67
N ASP A 84 -6.45 18.55 15.17
CA ASP A 84 -6.63 19.99 15.38
C ASP A 84 -6.63 20.70 14.03
N ILE A 85 -7.83 20.90 13.48
CA ILE A 85 -8.07 21.57 12.19
C ILE A 85 -7.39 22.94 12.12
N ASN A 86 -7.19 23.61 13.27
CA ASN A 86 -6.55 24.93 13.31
C ASN A 86 -5.01 24.85 13.34
N ASN A 87 -4.44 23.67 13.58
CA ASN A 87 -3.00 23.44 13.71
C ASN A 87 -2.46 22.37 12.73
N VAL A 88 -3.26 21.94 11.75
CA VAL A 88 -2.88 20.95 10.72
C VAL A 88 -1.63 21.37 9.92
N GLY A 89 -1.33 22.67 9.89
CA GLY A 89 -0.14 23.25 9.25
C GLY A 89 1.11 23.38 10.14
N GLY A 90 1.10 22.91 11.39
CA GLY A 90 2.21 23.14 12.34
C GLY A 90 3.57 22.51 11.94
N LEU A 91 3.59 21.61 10.96
CA LEU A 91 4.79 20.90 10.50
C LEU A 91 5.07 21.22 9.04
N HIS A 92 5.92 22.23 8.84
CA HIS A 92 6.48 22.56 7.54
C HIS A 92 7.73 21.72 7.32
N PHE A 93 7.67 20.74 6.42
CA PHE A 93 8.83 19.90 6.12
C PHE A 93 9.83 20.56 5.18
N ASN A 94 9.37 21.54 4.36
CA ASN A 94 10.14 22.11 3.25
C ASN A 94 10.34 23.64 3.28
N GLY A 95 10.06 24.33 4.40
CA GLY A 95 10.52 25.71 4.64
C GLY A 95 10.12 26.82 3.66
N THR A 96 9.33 26.55 2.61
CA THR A 96 9.08 27.51 1.52
C THR A 96 7.78 28.32 1.64
N ASP A 97 6.91 28.02 2.60
CA ASP A 97 5.70 28.81 2.81
C ASP A 97 5.43 29.02 4.30
N GLN A 98 5.50 30.27 4.77
CA GLN A 98 5.16 30.71 6.13
C GLN A 98 3.66 31.04 6.25
N SER A 99 2.82 30.48 5.39
CA SER A 99 1.37 30.59 5.49
C SER A 99 0.84 29.70 6.62
N TYR A 100 0.56 30.31 7.77
CA TYR A 100 -0.17 29.72 8.91
C TYR A 100 -1.64 29.37 8.58
N ASN A 101 -1.97 29.09 7.33
CA ASN A 101 -3.34 28.88 6.89
C ASN A 101 -3.65 27.39 6.81
N SER A 102 -4.61 26.94 7.62
CA SER A 102 -5.20 25.59 7.66
C SER A 102 -5.94 25.18 6.37
N ASN A 103 -5.74 25.89 5.26
CA ASN A 103 -6.46 25.74 3.99
C ASN A 103 -5.56 25.20 2.88
N HIS A 104 -4.56 24.39 3.21
CA HIS A 104 -3.68 23.81 2.22
C HIS A 104 -4.38 22.59 1.58
N LEU A 105 -4.64 22.65 0.27
CA LEU A 105 -5.35 21.60 -0.46
C LEU A 105 -4.50 20.36 -0.64
N GLU A 106 -3.20 20.54 -0.87
CA GLU A 106 -2.28 19.43 -1.08
C GLU A 106 -1.78 18.82 0.24
N PRO A 107 -1.85 17.50 0.42
CA PRO A 107 -1.15 16.85 1.51
C PRO A 107 0.37 16.97 1.37
N ASP A 108 1.09 16.80 2.49
CA ASP A 108 2.55 16.63 2.49
C ASP A 108 2.94 15.43 3.35
N VAL A 109 3.94 14.67 2.90
CA VAL A 109 4.43 13.46 3.57
C VAL A 109 5.94 13.52 3.67
N LYS A 110 6.45 13.46 4.90
CA LYS A 110 7.88 13.31 5.16
C LYS A 110 8.18 11.89 5.61
N ILE A 111 8.85 11.14 4.77
CA ILE A 111 9.42 9.84 5.17
C ILE A 111 10.65 10.11 6.05
N LEU A 112 10.59 9.66 7.30
CA LEU A 112 11.61 9.93 8.32
C LEU A 112 12.71 8.86 8.32
N SER A 113 12.31 7.59 8.27
CA SER A 113 13.26 6.47 8.29
C SER A 113 12.69 5.21 7.65
N LEU A 114 13.61 4.40 7.12
CA LEU A 114 13.40 3.00 6.76
C LEU A 114 14.09 2.12 7.81
N SER A 115 13.37 1.21 8.42
CA SER A 115 13.94 0.21 9.32
C SER A 115 13.82 -1.18 8.70
N ILE A 116 14.89 -1.97 8.79
CA ILE A 116 14.88 -3.37 8.38
C ILE A 116 14.79 -4.21 9.65
N VAL A 117 13.62 -4.82 9.84
CA VAL A 117 13.31 -5.67 10.99
C VAL A 117 13.61 -7.11 10.58
N SER A 118 14.41 -7.82 11.37
CA SER A 118 14.75 -9.21 11.09
C SER A 118 14.81 -10.02 12.39
N PRO A 119 14.25 -11.24 12.44
CA PRO A 119 14.21 -12.03 13.66
C PRO A 119 15.60 -12.28 14.28
N GLY A 120 15.70 -12.10 15.59
CA GLY A 120 16.90 -12.45 16.36
C GLY A 120 18.06 -11.45 16.26
N ARG A 121 17.82 -10.22 15.79
CA ARG A 121 18.79 -9.12 15.81
C ARG A 121 18.10 -7.78 16.08
N PHE A 122 18.90 -6.76 16.33
CA PHE A 122 18.41 -5.38 16.35
C PHE A 122 18.09 -4.89 14.95
N ASP A 123 17.07 -4.05 14.86
CA ASP A 123 16.65 -3.41 13.63
C ASP A 123 17.77 -2.55 13.04
N ILE A 124 17.89 -2.59 11.72
CA ILE A 124 18.78 -1.68 10.99
C ILE A 124 17.97 -0.44 10.69
N ILE A 125 18.19 0.64 11.45
CA ILE A 125 17.49 1.92 11.27
C ILE A 125 18.26 2.79 10.28
N LEU A 126 17.59 3.20 9.20
CA LEU A 126 18.15 4.01 8.12
C LEU A 126 17.37 5.33 8.01
N PRO A 127 17.84 6.41 8.66
CA PRO A 127 17.27 7.73 8.49
C PRO A 127 17.34 8.17 7.02
N ILE A 128 16.28 8.82 6.54
CA ILE A 128 16.26 9.36 5.17
C ILE A 128 17.14 10.63 5.11
N PRO A 129 18.18 10.66 4.26
CA PRO A 129 19.02 11.85 4.12
C PRO A 129 18.24 13.04 3.55
N GLU A 130 18.53 14.27 4.01
CA GLU A 130 17.85 15.48 3.49
C GLU A 130 18.06 15.69 1.98
N ASN A 131 19.20 15.26 1.45
CA ASN A 131 19.51 15.33 0.01
C ASN A 131 18.85 14.18 -0.80
N GLY A 132 18.09 13.29 -0.14
CA GLY A 132 17.45 12.13 -0.74
C GLY A 132 18.42 11.07 -1.29
N LYS A 133 19.72 11.16 -0.96
CA LYS A 133 20.77 10.33 -1.57
C LYS A 133 21.70 9.76 -0.48
N PRO A 134 21.51 8.48 -0.11
CA PRO A 134 22.47 7.76 0.70
C PRO A 134 23.83 7.68 0.01
N GLU A 135 24.90 7.93 0.75
CA GLU A 135 26.26 7.80 0.21
C GLU A 135 26.75 6.35 0.31
N GLY A 136 27.39 5.87 -0.76
CA GLY A 136 27.97 4.53 -0.78
C GLY A 136 26.94 3.40 -0.65
N ARG A 137 27.25 2.42 0.19
CA ARG A 137 26.35 1.28 0.46
C ARG A 137 25.55 1.59 1.71
N TRP A 138 24.24 1.71 1.55
CA TRP A 138 23.35 2.16 2.61
C TRP A 138 23.21 1.11 3.72
N PHE A 139 23.16 -0.18 3.35
CA PHE A 139 23.11 -1.28 4.30
C PHE A 139 23.65 -2.60 3.71
N THR A 140 23.73 -3.63 4.54
CA THR A 140 24.09 -5.00 4.16
C THR A 140 23.13 -5.99 4.79
N LEU A 141 22.57 -6.89 3.99
CA LEU A 141 21.73 -8.00 4.43
C LEU A 141 22.48 -9.32 4.37
N LYS A 142 22.12 -10.22 5.28
CA LYS A 142 22.52 -11.63 5.18
C LYS A 142 21.66 -12.31 4.11
N GLU A 143 22.25 -13.25 3.37
CA GLU A 143 21.52 -14.08 2.43
C GLU A 143 20.54 -15.04 3.13
N GLY A 144 19.40 -15.33 2.51
CA GLY A 144 18.38 -16.23 3.07
C GLY A 144 17.81 -15.76 4.42
N CYS A 145 17.89 -14.47 4.75
CA CYS A 145 17.28 -13.93 5.96
C CYS A 145 15.86 -13.45 5.70
N HIS A 146 14.98 -13.70 6.66
CA HIS A 146 13.66 -13.11 6.73
C HIS A 146 13.76 -11.67 7.21
N TYR A 147 13.04 -10.76 6.57
CA TYR A 147 12.95 -9.37 6.99
C TYR A 147 11.62 -8.73 6.59
N ASN A 148 11.25 -7.67 7.30
CA ASN A 148 10.19 -6.76 6.92
C ASN A 148 10.79 -5.36 6.84
N LEU A 149 10.24 -4.52 5.95
CA LEU A 149 10.54 -3.10 5.95
C LEU A 149 9.53 -2.39 6.85
N ASN A 150 10.01 -1.49 7.67
CA ASN A 150 9.19 -0.63 8.50
C ASN A 150 9.48 0.82 8.15
N PHE A 151 8.47 1.52 7.64
CA PHE A 151 8.53 2.94 7.31
C PHE A 151 8.01 3.77 8.47
N SER A 152 8.79 4.76 8.89
CA SER A 152 8.28 5.85 9.73
C SER A 152 8.13 7.10 8.89
N PHE A 153 6.93 7.69 8.91
CA PHE A 153 6.63 8.89 8.12
C PHE A 153 5.60 9.76 8.83
N GLN A 154 5.55 11.02 8.43
CA GLN A 154 4.66 12.01 9.01
C GLN A 154 3.85 12.70 7.93
N VAL A 155 2.57 12.91 8.20
CA VAL A 155 1.61 13.54 7.29
C VAL A 155 1.21 14.90 7.84
N SER A 156 1.20 15.92 6.99
CA SER A 156 0.76 17.28 7.33
C SER A 156 -0.16 17.86 6.25
N HIS A 157 -0.75 19.02 6.55
CA HIS A 157 -1.59 19.82 5.66
C HIS A 157 -2.97 19.23 5.32
N ASN A 158 -3.04 18.05 4.70
CA ASN A 158 -4.30 17.42 4.30
C ASN A 158 -4.22 15.88 4.41
N ILE A 159 -5.35 15.19 4.17
CA ILE A 159 -5.38 13.73 4.06
C ILE A 159 -4.60 13.30 2.82
N VAL A 160 -3.72 12.31 2.97
CA VAL A 160 -3.06 11.62 1.86
C VAL A 160 -3.91 10.42 1.49
N ALA A 161 -4.50 10.41 0.30
CA ALA A 161 -5.31 9.30 -0.19
C ALA A 161 -4.47 8.34 -1.03
N GLY A 162 -4.50 7.05 -0.69
CA GLY A 162 -3.87 6.01 -1.50
C GLY A 162 -2.35 6.14 -1.62
N LEU A 163 -1.65 6.42 -0.52
CA LEU A 163 -0.20 6.42 -0.48
C LEU A 163 0.32 5.02 -0.88
N LYS A 164 1.14 4.98 -1.91
CA LYS A 164 1.74 3.78 -2.49
C LYS A 164 3.26 3.82 -2.36
N TYR A 165 3.82 2.69 -2.01
CA TYR A 165 5.25 2.42 -2.03
C TYR A 165 5.59 1.61 -3.28
N THR A 166 6.62 2.00 -4.01
CA THR A 166 7.21 1.15 -5.05
C THR A 166 8.68 0.96 -4.78
N ASN A 167 9.19 -0.25 -5.04
CA ASN A 167 10.60 -0.57 -4.91
C ASN A 167 11.04 -1.47 -6.06
N SER A 168 11.95 -0.96 -6.85
CA SER A 168 12.61 -1.72 -7.91
C SER A 168 14.05 -1.98 -7.49
N VAL A 169 14.53 -3.22 -7.68
CA VAL A 169 15.89 -3.64 -7.33
C VAL A 169 16.57 -4.23 -8.56
N TRP A 170 17.83 -3.83 -8.76
CA TRP A 170 18.67 -4.28 -9.85
C TRP A 170 19.95 -4.93 -9.32
N LYS A 171 20.43 -5.92 -10.06
CA LYS A 171 21.71 -6.57 -9.88
C LYS A 171 22.46 -6.58 -11.21
N THR A 172 23.66 -6.00 -11.23
CA THR A 172 24.48 -5.92 -12.45
C THR A 172 23.72 -5.28 -13.62
N GLY A 173 22.90 -4.25 -13.34
CA GLY A 173 22.10 -3.52 -14.33
C GLY A 173 20.81 -4.21 -14.76
N VAL A 174 20.54 -5.45 -14.33
CA VAL A 174 19.30 -6.19 -14.63
C VAL A 174 18.33 -6.03 -13.47
N ARG A 175 17.06 -5.68 -13.76
CA ARG A 175 15.99 -5.63 -12.75
C ARG A 175 15.70 -7.05 -12.28
N VAL A 176 15.87 -7.30 -10.98
CA VAL A 176 15.69 -8.63 -10.37
C VAL A 176 14.50 -8.68 -9.41
N TYR A 177 13.97 -7.51 -9.02
CA TYR A 177 12.81 -7.41 -8.14
C TYR A 177 12.04 -6.12 -8.41
N ASN A 178 10.72 -6.17 -8.27
CA ASN A 178 9.85 -5.00 -8.31
C ASN A 178 8.61 -5.28 -7.45
N ILE A 179 8.29 -4.36 -6.54
CA ILE A 179 7.06 -4.41 -5.74
C ILE A 179 6.35 -3.05 -5.80
N LYS A 180 5.01 -3.11 -5.82
CA LYS A 180 4.11 -1.97 -5.65
C LYS A 180 3.14 -2.32 -4.52
N GLU A 181 3.09 -1.49 -3.49
CA GLU A 181 2.33 -1.74 -2.27
C GLU A 181 1.47 -0.54 -1.91
N MET A 182 0.17 -0.77 -1.70
CA MET A 182 -0.76 0.25 -1.21
C MET A 182 -0.62 0.34 0.32
N LEU A 183 -0.07 1.45 0.81
CA LEU A 183 0.09 1.70 2.25
C LEU A 183 -1.23 2.14 2.88
N GLY A 184 -2.03 2.93 2.13
CA GLY A 184 -3.38 3.33 2.52
C GLY A 184 -3.61 4.84 2.56
N THR A 185 -4.58 5.26 3.36
CA THR A 185 -4.99 6.65 3.51
C THR A 185 -4.65 7.14 4.90
N PHE A 186 -4.01 8.30 4.99
CA PHE A 186 -3.44 8.82 6.24
C PHE A 186 -3.90 10.26 6.50
N SER A 187 -4.39 10.53 7.70
CA SER A 187 -4.72 11.88 8.14
C SER A 187 -3.47 12.59 8.67
N PRO A 188 -3.44 13.93 8.65
CA PRO A 188 -2.33 14.67 9.23
C PRO A 188 -2.33 14.57 10.76
N GLN A 189 -1.15 14.31 11.35
CA GLN A 189 -0.96 14.21 12.80
C GLN A 189 0.50 14.51 13.21
N LEU A 190 0.70 14.86 14.48
CA LEU A 190 2.02 15.18 15.03
C LEU A 190 2.88 13.92 15.21
N GLU A 191 2.27 12.83 15.68
CA GLU A 191 2.95 11.56 15.88
C GLU A 191 3.23 10.87 14.53
N PRO A 192 4.45 10.39 14.25
CA PRO A 192 4.73 9.64 13.03
C PRO A 192 3.91 8.36 12.92
N TYR A 193 3.41 8.08 11.72
CA TYR A 193 2.91 6.77 11.37
C TYR A 193 4.03 5.76 11.25
N THR A 194 3.67 4.50 11.44
CA THR A 194 4.52 3.33 11.23
C THR A 194 3.78 2.37 10.32
N TYR A 195 4.42 1.93 9.24
CA TYR A 195 3.88 0.91 8.35
C TYR A 195 4.90 -0.21 8.18
N GLU A 196 4.48 -1.44 8.44
CA GLU A 196 5.31 -2.63 8.27
C GLU A 196 4.84 -3.41 7.04
N THR A 197 5.75 -3.65 6.10
CA THR A 197 5.48 -4.44 4.90
C THR A 197 5.35 -5.93 5.25
N PRO A 198 4.76 -6.76 4.38
CA PRO A 198 4.86 -8.22 4.47
C PRO A 198 6.31 -8.70 4.59
N GLU A 199 6.46 -9.90 5.18
CA GLU A 199 7.77 -10.52 5.35
C GLU A 199 8.31 -10.96 3.98
N GLU A 200 9.57 -10.64 3.74
CA GLU A 200 10.34 -11.02 2.57
C GLU A 200 11.55 -11.89 2.98
N THR A 201 12.13 -12.59 2.02
CA THR A 201 13.37 -13.36 2.22
C THR A 201 14.42 -12.95 1.21
N THR A 202 15.62 -12.62 1.68
CA THR A 202 16.73 -12.30 0.76
C THR A 202 17.15 -13.53 -0.06
N PRO A 203 17.54 -13.35 -1.34
CA PRO A 203 18.05 -14.46 -2.15
C PRO A 203 19.33 -15.04 -1.54
N SER A 204 19.60 -16.32 -1.82
CA SER A 204 20.76 -17.04 -1.29
C SER A 204 21.59 -17.74 -2.35
N GLY A 205 22.85 -18.02 -2.00
CA GLY A 205 23.81 -18.70 -2.86
C GLY A 205 24.86 -17.77 -3.45
N TYR A 206 25.94 -18.38 -3.98
CA TYR A 206 27.12 -17.64 -4.46
C TYR A 206 26.76 -16.55 -5.48
N PHE A 207 25.80 -16.81 -6.37
CA PHE A 207 25.36 -15.86 -7.38
C PHE A 207 24.42 -14.77 -6.85
N ALA A 208 23.73 -14.99 -5.72
CA ALA A 208 22.86 -13.99 -5.10
C ALA A 208 23.66 -12.96 -4.29
N ARG A 209 24.82 -13.35 -3.77
CA ARG A 209 25.67 -12.41 -3.03
C ARG A 209 26.24 -11.34 -3.94
N GLY A 210 26.50 -10.15 -3.37
CA GLY A 210 27.09 -9.02 -4.06
C GLY A 210 26.27 -7.74 -3.90
N SER A 211 26.56 -6.75 -4.73
CA SER A 211 25.96 -5.43 -4.66
C SER A 211 24.71 -5.32 -5.53
N TYR A 212 23.74 -4.62 -4.99
CA TYR A 212 22.45 -4.31 -5.59
C TYR A 212 22.27 -2.80 -5.60
N SER A 213 21.53 -2.30 -6.58
CA SER A 213 20.99 -0.95 -6.57
C SER A 213 19.48 -1.03 -6.47
N ALA A 214 18.86 -0.08 -5.78
CA ALA A 214 17.41 -0.01 -5.66
C ALA A 214 16.93 1.43 -5.80
N LYS A 215 15.68 1.55 -6.19
CA LYS A 215 14.96 2.82 -6.34
C LYS A 215 13.61 2.63 -5.68
N SER A 216 13.39 3.41 -4.61
CA SER A 216 12.12 3.43 -3.91
C SER A 216 11.39 4.74 -4.16
N LYS A 217 10.06 4.68 -4.29
CA LYS A 217 9.20 5.84 -4.52
C LYS A 217 7.96 5.79 -3.64
N PHE A 218 7.52 6.95 -3.15
CA PHE A 218 6.27 7.14 -2.41
C PHE A 218 5.39 8.12 -3.16
N VAL A 219 4.22 7.67 -3.61
CA VAL A 219 3.28 8.43 -4.46
C VAL A 219 1.85 8.21 -3.99
N ASP A 220 0.99 9.22 -4.01
CA ASP A 220 -0.44 9.05 -3.70
C ASP A 220 -1.30 8.84 -4.96
N ASP A 221 -2.62 8.77 -4.78
CA ASP A 221 -3.58 8.66 -5.89
C ASP A 221 -3.58 9.91 -6.79
N ASP A 222 -3.24 11.09 -6.26
CA ASP A 222 -3.11 12.33 -7.02
C ASP A 222 -1.77 12.46 -7.78
N ASN A 223 -0.98 11.38 -7.82
CA ASN A 223 0.35 11.30 -8.45
C ASN A 223 1.41 12.24 -7.85
N LYS A 224 1.18 12.76 -6.63
CA LYS A 224 2.18 13.56 -5.91
C LYS A 224 3.27 12.65 -5.37
N CYS A 225 4.51 12.90 -5.78
CA CYS A 225 5.68 12.16 -5.31
C CYS A 225 6.27 12.82 -4.06
N TYR A 226 6.30 12.10 -2.95
CA TYR A 226 6.78 12.59 -1.66
C TYR A 226 8.25 12.28 -1.40
N LEU A 227 8.69 11.11 -1.86
CA LEU A 227 10.08 10.69 -1.80
C LEU A 227 10.39 9.82 -3.01
N GLU A 228 11.51 10.12 -3.67
CA GLU A 228 12.17 9.22 -4.60
C GLU A 228 13.63 9.07 -4.18
N ILE A 229 14.02 7.87 -3.79
CA ILE A 229 15.35 7.58 -3.25
C ILE A 229 16.00 6.46 -4.02
N SER A 230 17.23 6.70 -4.47
CA SER A 230 18.07 5.69 -5.11
C SER A 230 19.23 5.34 -4.19
N TYR A 231 19.46 4.05 -3.94
CA TYR A 231 20.47 3.58 -3.01
C TYR A 231 21.10 2.28 -3.48
N SER A 232 22.23 1.93 -2.86
CA SER A 232 22.89 0.64 -3.07
C SER A 232 23.01 -0.12 -1.76
N PHE A 233 22.94 -1.45 -1.81
CA PHE A 233 23.12 -2.33 -0.65
C PHE A 233 23.82 -3.62 -1.06
N ASP A 234 24.33 -4.37 -0.08
CA ASP A 234 24.95 -5.68 -0.33
C ASP A 234 24.10 -6.81 0.25
N ILE A 235 24.10 -7.96 -0.44
CA ILE A 235 23.74 -9.26 0.15
C ILE A 235 25.02 -10.06 0.36
N ARG A 236 25.23 -10.54 1.58
CA ARG A 236 26.43 -11.28 1.99
C ARG A 236 26.08 -12.59 2.68
N LYS A 237 27.07 -13.47 2.81
CA LYS A 237 26.91 -14.76 3.51
C LYS A 237 26.47 -14.58 4.96
N ASP A 238 27.04 -13.58 5.63
CA ASP A 238 26.74 -13.22 7.00
C ASP A 238 26.51 -11.72 7.09
N TRP A 239 25.88 -11.29 8.18
CA TRP A 239 25.62 -9.89 8.46
C TRP A 239 26.93 -9.09 8.57
N ALA A 240 26.84 -7.78 8.33
CA ALA A 240 27.94 -6.89 8.71
C ALA A 240 28.18 -7.03 10.23
N ASN A 241 29.44 -7.17 10.63
CA ASN A 241 29.80 -7.10 12.04
C ASN A 241 29.41 -5.71 12.55
N ALA A 242 28.74 -5.64 13.69
CA ALA A 242 28.54 -4.37 14.37
C ALA A 242 29.94 -3.86 14.77
N GLU A 243 30.35 -2.73 14.21
CA GLU A 243 31.43 -1.92 14.78
C GLU A 243 30.89 -1.11 15.96
#